data_AF-A0A6I1NRB9-F1
#
_entry.id   AF-A0A6I1NRB9-F1
#
_cell.length_a   1.000
_cell.length_b   1.000
_cell.length_c   1.000
_cell.angle_alpha   90.00
_cell.angle_beta   90.00
_cell.angle_gamma   90.00
#
_symmetry.space_group_name_H-M   'P 1'
#
loop_
_entity.id
_entity.type
_entity.pdbx_description
1 polymer ?
#
loop_
_entity_poly.entity_id
_entity_poly.type
_entity_poly.pdbx_seq_one_letter_code
_entity_poly.pdbx_strand_id
1 'polypeptide(L)'
;MPLTAECLLHHHPMGNHFPLGDECFPIFLLKLETLMTTQTQPVAEEKKHFNMYLDCIGYLNNVSTITYHKQSYLKVSVTVLMGPADKVEYRYFSCTVVGTEAKQLISHCAQEINSGQTVVACFKLSGLWTRSFTHQTGEFRGQPDTRLISNLLSLSLIKIDGEVVYHAPKEEESDVDSANVAQTSNPLDTTNAPETAYDSASSDIGDLTDITEAATVAHHAV
;
A
#
# COMPACT_ATOMS: atom_id res chain seq x y z
N MET A 1 -7.99 -45.87 -14.25
CA MET A 1 -8.13 -45.15 -12.96
C MET A 1 -7.79 -43.69 -13.21
N PRO A 2 -8.79 -42.77 -13.25
CA PRO A 2 -8.51 -41.34 -13.34
C PRO A 2 -8.57 -40.70 -11.95
N LEU A 3 -7.56 -39.90 -11.61
CA LEU A 3 -7.57 -39.04 -10.42
C LEU A 3 -8.43 -37.80 -10.71
N THR A 4 -9.40 -37.59 -9.83
CA THR A 4 -10.30 -36.44 -9.75
C THR A 4 -9.58 -35.17 -9.31
N ALA A 5 -9.90 -34.07 -9.99
CA ALA A 5 -9.55 -32.72 -9.59
C ALA A 5 -10.39 -32.30 -8.38
N GLU A 6 -9.75 -31.89 -7.29
CA GLU A 6 -10.43 -31.19 -6.19
C GLU A 6 -10.19 -29.69 -6.29
N CYS A 7 -11.31 -28.99 -6.41
CA CYS A 7 -11.44 -27.55 -6.47
C CYS A 7 -11.37 -27.02 -5.03
N LEU A 8 -10.37 -26.20 -4.70
CA LEU A 8 -10.22 -25.61 -3.37
C LEU A 8 -11.28 -24.53 -3.14
N LEU A 9 -12.27 -24.84 -2.32
CA LEU A 9 -13.30 -23.94 -1.82
C LEU A 9 -12.69 -22.88 -0.89
N HIS A 10 -13.01 -21.61 -1.15
CA HIS A 10 -12.75 -20.50 -0.25
C HIS A 10 -13.70 -20.58 0.95
N HIS A 11 -13.17 -20.76 2.16
CA HIS A 11 -13.92 -20.60 3.39
C HIS A 11 -13.68 -19.19 3.96
N HIS A 12 -14.76 -18.42 4.12
CA HIS A 12 -14.79 -17.14 4.82
C HIS A 12 -15.38 -17.33 6.23
N PRO A 13 -14.75 -16.79 7.29
CA PRO A 13 -15.41 -16.57 8.57
C PRO A 13 -15.62 -15.06 8.81
N MET A 14 -16.87 -14.60 8.86
CA MET A 14 -17.27 -13.24 9.26
C MET A 14 -18.16 -13.29 10.50
N GLY A 15 -17.88 -12.39 11.45
CA GLY A 15 -18.73 -12.04 12.58
C GLY A 15 -18.51 -10.57 12.95
N ASN A 16 -19.59 -9.78 12.89
CA ASN A 16 -19.61 -8.31 13.05
C ASN A 16 -19.81 -7.91 14.52
N HIS A 17 -18.95 -7.03 15.07
CA HIS A 17 -19.31 -5.93 15.99
C HIS A 17 -18.05 -5.23 16.54
N PHE A 18 -18.05 -3.89 16.60
CA PHE A 18 -17.11 -3.07 17.36
C PHE A 18 -17.85 -1.83 17.91
N PRO A 19 -17.76 -1.48 19.22
CA PRO A 19 -18.35 -0.25 19.77
C PRO A 19 -17.32 0.80 20.25
N LEU A 20 -17.70 2.08 20.14
CA LEU A 20 -16.99 3.28 20.66
C LEU A 20 -17.63 3.76 22.00
N GLY A 21 -16.82 4.41 22.85
CA GLY A 21 -17.20 5.33 23.94
C GLY A 21 -15.91 6.02 24.45
N ASP A 22 -15.77 7.35 24.37
CA ASP A 22 -16.33 8.45 25.21
C ASP A 22 -15.75 8.46 26.63
N GLU A 23 -14.78 9.35 26.93
CA GLU A 23 -14.56 9.95 28.27
C GLU A 23 -13.70 11.23 28.19
N CYS A 24 -14.09 12.22 29.01
CA CYS A 24 -13.56 13.57 29.17
C CYS A 24 -12.30 13.63 30.06
N PHE A 25 -11.38 14.58 29.82
CA PHE A 25 -10.26 14.89 30.73
C PHE A 25 -10.28 16.37 31.22
N PRO A 26 -10.02 16.64 32.53
CA PRO A 26 -9.99 17.99 33.07
C PRO A 26 -8.59 18.64 33.12
N ILE A 27 -8.65 19.98 33.17
CA ILE A 27 -7.61 21.02 33.23
C ILE A 27 -6.66 20.86 34.43
N PHE A 28 -5.35 21.03 34.21
CA PHE A 28 -4.42 21.48 35.25
C PHE A 28 -3.39 22.50 34.75
N LEU A 29 -3.34 23.60 35.50
CA LEU A 29 -2.48 24.78 35.44
C LEU A 29 -1.05 24.42 35.86
N LEU A 30 -0.02 24.81 35.10
CA LEU A 30 1.35 24.90 35.64
C LEU A 30 2.22 25.94 34.90
N LYS A 31 3.16 26.45 35.69
CA LYS A 31 3.84 27.75 35.63
C LYS A 31 5.08 27.70 34.74
N LEU A 32 5.29 28.78 33.99
CA LEU A 32 6.42 29.00 33.09
C LEU A 32 7.61 29.57 33.87
N GLU A 33 8.77 28.93 33.82
CA GLU A 33 10.04 29.61 34.08
C GLU A 33 11.17 28.97 33.27
N THR A 34 11.76 29.81 32.44
CA THR A 34 12.75 29.53 31.39
C THR A 34 14.15 29.70 31.96
N LEU A 35 15.04 28.72 31.78
CA LEU A 35 16.48 28.98 31.77
C LEU A 35 17.18 28.22 30.65
N MET A 36 18.07 28.97 30.02
CA MET A 36 18.63 28.79 28.69
C MET A 36 19.91 27.95 28.78
N THR A 37 20.11 27.01 27.85
CA THR A 37 21.45 26.50 27.55
C THR A 37 21.59 26.41 26.04
N THR A 38 22.44 27.29 25.50
CA THR A 38 22.79 27.34 24.08
C THR A 38 23.63 26.13 23.74
N GLN A 39 23.06 25.17 23.01
CA GLN A 39 23.80 24.17 22.26
C GLN A 39 23.58 24.44 20.77
N THR A 40 24.59 25.01 20.12
CA THR A 40 24.63 25.17 18.67
C THR A 40 24.66 23.80 18.00
N GLN A 41 23.49 23.31 17.60
CA GLN A 41 23.38 22.20 16.66
C GLN A 41 23.35 22.78 15.24
N PRO A 42 24.04 22.16 14.25
CA PRO A 42 23.87 22.53 12.87
C PRO A 42 22.40 22.29 12.50
N VAL A 43 21.69 23.34 12.10
CA VAL A 43 20.35 23.24 11.55
C VAL A 43 20.49 22.47 10.25
N ALA A 44 20.31 21.15 10.34
CA ALA A 44 20.08 20.32 9.17
C ALA A 44 18.82 20.88 8.52
N GLU A 45 18.97 21.43 7.32
CA GLU A 45 17.87 21.91 6.50
C GLU A 45 16.82 20.79 6.43
N GLU A 46 15.66 20.99 7.08
CA GLU A 46 14.59 20.00 7.10
C GLU A 46 14.07 19.82 5.67
N LYS A 47 14.57 18.77 5.00
CA LYS A 47 14.08 18.41 3.68
C LYS A 47 12.65 17.93 3.83
N LYS A 48 11.71 18.73 3.33
CA LYS A 48 10.30 18.35 3.25
C LYS A 48 10.14 17.31 2.14
N HIS A 49 9.49 16.21 2.48
CA HIS A 49 9.22 15.11 1.56
C HIS A 49 7.72 14.83 1.52
N PHE A 50 7.24 14.42 0.35
CA PHE A 50 5.87 13.92 0.19
C PHE A 50 5.89 12.40 0.24
N ASN A 51 5.05 11.82 1.09
CA ASN A 51 4.90 10.39 1.23
C ASN A 51 3.47 9.97 0.91
N MET A 52 3.33 8.74 0.41
CA MET A 52 2.05 8.09 0.20
C MET A 52 1.95 6.89 1.14
N TYR A 53 0.84 6.82 1.87
CA TYR A 53 0.50 5.73 2.78
C TYR A 53 -0.83 5.11 2.38
N LEU A 54 -0.99 3.82 2.65
CA LEU A 54 -2.24 3.10 2.48
C LEU A 54 -2.56 2.37 3.78
N ASP A 55 -3.74 2.63 4.32
CA ASP A 55 -4.31 1.84 5.41
C ASP A 55 -5.12 0.70 4.82
N CYS A 56 -4.71 -0.52 5.13
CA CYS A 56 -5.18 -1.73 4.48
C CYS A 56 -5.64 -2.78 5.49
N ILE A 57 -6.59 -3.60 5.08
CA ILE A 57 -6.97 -4.85 5.75
C ILE A 57 -6.74 -5.98 4.76
N GLY A 58 -6.11 -7.07 5.22
CA GLY A 58 -5.73 -8.14 4.31
C GLY A 58 -5.22 -9.39 5.00
N TYR A 59 -4.99 -10.41 4.16
CA TYR A 59 -4.38 -11.67 4.57
C TYR A 59 -2.85 -11.59 4.44
N LEU A 60 -2.15 -12.17 5.41
CA LEU A 60 -0.72 -12.43 5.35
C LEU A 60 -0.51 -13.86 4.85
N ASN A 61 0.12 -14.03 3.68
CA ASN A 61 0.13 -15.33 2.99
C ASN A 61 1.46 -16.07 3.13
N ASN A 62 2.57 -15.33 3.10
CA ASN A 62 3.90 -15.93 3.11
C ASN A 62 4.92 -14.95 3.70
N VAL A 63 5.78 -15.45 4.57
CA VAL A 63 6.91 -14.71 5.15
C VAL A 63 8.21 -15.38 4.72
N SER A 64 9.13 -14.59 4.18
CA SER A 64 10.45 -15.06 3.79
C SER A 64 11.52 -14.06 4.16
N THR A 65 12.72 -14.55 4.45
CA THR A 65 13.90 -13.71 4.65
C THR A 65 14.77 -13.76 3.41
N ILE A 66 15.00 -12.62 2.78
CA ILE A 66 15.92 -12.51 1.65
C ILE A 66 17.23 -11.94 2.16
N THR A 67 18.31 -12.70 1.98
CA THR A 67 19.66 -12.24 2.29
C THR A 67 20.37 -11.83 1.00
N TYR A 68 20.86 -10.60 0.96
CA TYR A 68 21.69 -10.09 -0.13
C TYR A 68 23.01 -9.55 0.42
N HIS A 69 24.13 -10.06 -0.10
CA HIS A 69 25.48 -9.87 0.44
C HIS A 69 25.60 -10.25 1.92
N LYS A 70 25.32 -9.30 2.83
CA LYS A 70 25.40 -9.47 4.29
C LYS A 70 24.21 -8.82 5.02
N GLN A 71 23.21 -8.36 4.28
CA GLN A 71 22.01 -7.76 4.84
C GLN A 71 20.82 -8.67 4.58
N SER A 72 20.06 -8.95 5.63
CA SER A 72 18.84 -9.76 5.56
C SER A 72 17.63 -8.85 5.69
N TYR A 73 16.67 -9.03 4.78
CA TYR A 73 15.41 -8.29 4.76
C TYR A 73 14.25 -9.27 4.90
N LEU A 74 13.31 -8.91 5.76
CA LEU A 74 12.06 -9.64 5.89
C LEU A 74 11.11 -9.21 4.78
N LYS A 75 10.58 -10.18 4.05
CA LYS A 75 9.58 -10.02 3.00
C LYS A 75 8.30 -10.70 3.43
N VAL A 76 7.18 -10.07 3.12
CA VAL A 76 5.86 -10.65 3.31
C VAL A 76 5.04 -10.47 2.05
N SER A 77 4.35 -11.53 1.64
CA SER A 77 3.33 -11.48 0.60
C SER A 77 1.97 -11.30 1.25
N VAL A 78 1.22 -10.29 0.82
CA VAL A 78 -0.10 -9.97 1.39
C VAL A 78 -1.16 -9.87 0.30
N THR A 79 -2.38 -10.20 0.68
CA THR A 79 -3.57 -9.96 -0.14
C THR A 79 -4.46 -8.95 0.54
N VAL A 80 -4.61 -7.78 -0.07
CA VAL A 80 -5.45 -6.68 0.45
C VAL A 80 -6.88 -6.86 -0.03
N LEU A 81 -7.83 -6.65 0.89
CA LEU A 81 -9.26 -6.67 0.64
C LEU A 81 -9.73 -5.29 0.20
N MET A 82 -10.49 -5.26 -0.89
CA MET A 82 -10.98 -4.04 -1.54
C MET A 82 -12.44 -4.22 -1.95
N GLY A 83 -13.14 -3.13 -2.21
CA GLY A 83 -14.54 -3.18 -2.61
C GLY A 83 -15.50 -3.39 -1.43
N PRO A 84 -16.80 -3.60 -1.71
CA PRO A 84 -17.81 -3.74 -0.68
C PRO A 84 -17.71 -5.11 0.02
N ALA A 85 -18.18 -5.18 1.27
CA ALA A 85 -18.02 -6.36 2.13
C ALA A 85 -18.73 -7.63 1.59
N ASP A 86 -19.76 -7.47 0.77
CA ASP A 86 -20.50 -8.53 0.09
C ASP A 86 -19.87 -8.97 -1.24
N LYS A 87 -18.95 -8.17 -1.80
CA LYS A 87 -18.24 -8.45 -3.06
C LYS A 87 -16.79 -8.00 -2.97
N VAL A 88 -16.01 -8.75 -2.20
CA VAL A 88 -14.60 -8.45 -1.95
C VAL A 88 -13.75 -8.70 -3.20
N GLU A 89 -12.95 -7.71 -3.56
CA GLU A 89 -11.87 -7.81 -4.53
C GLU A 89 -10.52 -7.99 -3.81
N TYR A 90 -9.66 -8.82 -4.41
CA TYR A 90 -8.35 -9.12 -3.86
C TYR A 90 -7.24 -8.47 -4.68
N ARG A 91 -6.30 -7.79 -4.01
CA ARG A 91 -5.10 -7.23 -4.64
C ARG A 91 -3.85 -7.73 -3.94
N TYR A 92 -2.91 -8.26 -4.71
CA TYR A 92 -1.70 -8.90 -4.19
C TYR A 92 -0.53 -7.94 -4.15
N PHE A 93 0.16 -7.88 -3.01
CA PHE A 93 1.35 -7.05 -2.80
C PHE A 93 2.51 -7.91 -2.30
N SER A 94 3.72 -7.57 -2.74
CA SER A 94 4.96 -8.06 -2.13
C SER A 94 5.62 -6.94 -1.36
N CYS A 95 5.64 -7.09 -0.04
CA CYS A 95 6.06 -6.04 0.87
C CYS A 95 7.45 -6.33 1.45
N THR A 96 8.28 -5.30 1.57
CA THR A 96 9.45 -5.33 2.46
C THR A 96 9.02 -4.85 3.84
N VAL A 97 9.30 -5.61 4.89
CA VAL A 97 8.99 -5.17 6.25
C VAL A 97 10.07 -4.19 6.70
N VAL A 98 9.72 -2.92 6.81
CA VAL A 98 10.67 -1.85 7.17
C VAL A 98 10.47 -1.40 8.61
N GLY A 99 9.22 -1.40 9.09
CA GLY A 99 8.88 -1.02 10.46
C GLY A 99 9.47 -1.94 11.51
N THR A 100 9.97 -1.35 12.59
CA THR A 100 10.65 -2.11 13.67
C THR A 100 9.68 -3.04 14.40
N GLU A 101 8.53 -2.52 14.84
CA GLU A 101 7.49 -3.32 15.50
C GLU A 101 6.91 -4.36 14.54
N ALA A 102 6.62 -3.95 13.30
CA ALA A 102 6.12 -4.85 12.27
C ALA A 102 7.07 -6.04 12.03
N LYS A 103 8.40 -5.83 12.04
CA LYS A 103 9.38 -6.93 11.92
C LYS A 103 9.24 -7.95 13.05
N GLN A 104 9.06 -7.48 14.28
CA GLN A 104 8.95 -8.36 15.44
C GLN A 104 7.67 -9.20 15.36
N LEU A 105 6.53 -8.57 15.09
CA LEU A 105 5.24 -9.24 14.95
C LEU A 105 5.22 -10.24 13.80
N ILE A 106 5.68 -9.85 12.60
CA ILE A 106 5.73 -10.76 11.45
C ILE A 106 6.68 -11.93 11.72
N SER A 107 7.80 -11.71 12.41
CA SER A 107 8.72 -12.79 12.77
C SER A 107 8.10 -13.75 13.79
N HIS A 108 7.31 -13.24 14.74
CA HIS A 108 6.60 -14.05 15.72
C HIS A 108 5.53 -14.93 15.06
N CYS A 109 4.74 -14.35 14.15
CA CYS A 109 3.67 -15.06 13.43
C CYS A 109 4.14 -15.81 12.17
N ALA A 110 5.45 -15.87 11.90
CA ALA A 110 5.98 -16.40 10.64
C ALA A 110 5.65 -17.88 10.44
N GLN A 111 5.62 -18.65 11.52
CA GLN A 111 5.29 -20.08 11.48
C GLN A 111 3.83 -20.27 11.10
N GLU A 112 2.93 -19.52 11.72
CA GLU A 112 1.48 -19.60 11.52
C GLU A 112 1.15 -19.20 10.07
N ILE A 113 1.71 -18.08 9.60
CA ILE A 113 1.53 -17.60 8.22
C ILE A 113 2.01 -18.67 7.22
N ASN A 114 3.21 -19.21 7.39
CA ASN A 114 3.77 -20.18 6.45
C ASN A 114 3.15 -21.58 6.56
N SER A 115 2.49 -21.90 7.67
CA SER A 115 1.76 -23.15 7.88
C SER A 115 0.40 -23.20 7.18
N GLY A 116 -0.04 -22.07 6.58
CA GLY A 116 -1.32 -21.97 5.87
C GLY A 116 -2.52 -21.63 6.76
N GLN A 117 -2.28 -21.19 8.00
CA GLN A 117 -3.35 -20.66 8.86
C GLN A 117 -3.90 -19.35 8.30
N THR A 118 -5.15 -19.03 8.64
CA THR A 118 -5.80 -17.81 8.16
C THR A 118 -5.35 -16.63 9.02
N VAL A 119 -4.33 -15.92 8.58
CA VAL A 119 -3.81 -14.73 9.27
C VAL A 119 -4.34 -13.46 8.60
N VAL A 120 -5.26 -12.77 9.28
CA VAL A 120 -5.81 -11.47 8.86
C VAL A 120 -5.17 -10.36 9.66
N ALA A 121 -4.78 -9.28 9.01
CA ALA A 121 -4.20 -8.13 9.69
C ALA A 121 -4.71 -6.80 9.14
N CYS A 122 -4.71 -5.79 10.00
CA CYS A 122 -4.80 -4.38 9.62
C CYS A 122 -3.39 -3.79 9.61
N PHE A 123 -2.98 -3.15 8.52
CA PHE A 123 -1.61 -2.69 8.35
C PHE A 123 -1.51 -1.44 7.49
N LYS A 124 -0.42 -0.69 7.70
CA LYS A 124 -0.06 0.49 6.91
C LYS A 124 1.06 0.15 5.93
N LEU A 125 0.81 0.42 4.65
CA LEU A 125 1.79 0.32 3.57
C LEU A 125 2.31 1.69 3.15
N SER A 126 3.52 1.73 2.59
CA SER A 126 4.05 2.93 1.92
C SER A 126 4.89 2.59 0.72
N GLY A 127 5.21 3.64 -0.06
CA GLY A 127 6.13 3.54 -1.20
C GLY A 127 5.67 2.49 -2.19
N LEU A 128 4.38 2.53 -2.54
CA LEU A 128 3.81 1.62 -3.54
C LEU A 128 4.36 1.95 -4.93
N TRP A 129 4.83 0.92 -5.63
CA TRP A 129 5.20 0.98 -7.04
C TRP A 129 4.93 -0.36 -7.72
N THR A 130 4.86 -0.33 -9.03
CA THR A 130 4.66 -1.51 -9.88
C THR A 130 5.99 -2.01 -10.43
N ARG A 131 6.25 -3.31 -10.31
CA ARG A 131 7.38 -3.97 -10.96
C ARG A 131 6.86 -4.91 -12.04
N SER A 132 7.20 -4.61 -13.29
CA SER A 132 6.99 -5.54 -14.40
C SER A 132 8.01 -6.67 -14.34
N PHE A 133 7.58 -7.88 -14.67
CA PHE A 133 8.44 -9.05 -14.83
C PHE A 133 7.88 -9.94 -15.95
N THR A 134 8.72 -10.82 -16.48
CA THR A 134 8.29 -11.83 -17.45
C THR A 134 8.32 -13.17 -16.76
N HIS A 135 7.22 -13.93 -16.88
CA HIS A 135 7.15 -15.29 -16.36
C HIS A 135 8.21 -16.17 -17.04
N GLN A 136 9.07 -16.80 -16.25
CA GLN A 136 10.16 -17.64 -16.79
C GLN A 136 9.75 -19.10 -16.95
N THR A 137 8.74 -19.54 -16.21
CA THR A 137 8.26 -20.92 -16.11
C THR A 137 6.73 -20.97 -16.05
N GLY A 138 6.15 -22.16 -16.23
CA GLY A 138 4.70 -22.37 -16.17
C GLY A 138 3.97 -22.05 -17.48
N GLU A 139 2.63 -22.08 -17.41
CA GLU A 139 1.72 -21.85 -18.54
C GLU A 139 1.87 -20.46 -19.16
N PHE A 140 2.16 -19.45 -18.34
CA PHE A 140 2.32 -18.06 -18.75
C PHE A 140 3.75 -17.69 -19.17
N ARG A 141 4.64 -18.67 -19.41
CA ARG A 141 6.03 -18.43 -19.75
C ARG A 141 6.17 -17.48 -20.95
N GLY A 142 6.99 -16.43 -20.80
CA GLY A 142 7.22 -15.41 -21.81
C GLY A 142 6.23 -14.24 -21.77
N GLN A 143 5.14 -14.33 -21.00
CA GLN A 143 4.18 -13.24 -20.89
C GLN A 143 4.65 -12.19 -19.86
N PRO A 144 4.49 -10.89 -20.17
CA PRO A 144 4.73 -9.83 -19.20
C PRO A 144 3.61 -9.82 -18.15
N ASP A 145 3.99 -9.59 -16.91
CA ASP A 145 3.08 -9.45 -15.77
C ASP A 145 3.62 -8.34 -14.85
N THR A 146 2.79 -7.84 -13.95
CA THR A 146 3.13 -6.76 -13.04
C THR A 146 2.81 -7.16 -11.61
N ARG A 147 3.77 -6.91 -10.71
CA ARG A 147 3.60 -7.12 -9.28
C ARG A 147 3.61 -5.77 -8.56
N LEU A 148 2.67 -5.61 -7.64
CA LEU A 148 2.68 -4.47 -6.72
C LEU A 148 3.72 -4.71 -5.63
N ILE A 149 4.62 -3.74 -5.46
CA ILE A 149 5.67 -3.76 -4.45
C ILE A 149 5.44 -2.58 -3.50
N SER A 150 5.57 -2.82 -2.20
CA SER A 150 5.44 -1.78 -1.18
C SER A 150 6.31 -2.07 0.03
N ASN A 151 6.26 -1.18 1.02
CA ASN A 151 6.87 -1.36 2.33
C ASN A 151 5.78 -1.52 3.40
N LEU A 152 5.93 -2.52 4.26
CA LEU A 152 5.08 -2.71 5.43
C LEU A 152 5.68 -1.92 6.61
N LEU A 153 4.91 -0.95 7.11
CA LEU A 153 5.35 -0.02 8.15
C LEU A 153 4.89 -0.41 9.54
N SER A 154 3.61 -0.74 9.69
CA SER A 154 3.03 -1.08 10.98
C SER A 154 1.86 -2.03 10.80
N LEU A 155 1.56 -2.74 11.88
CA LEU A 155 0.39 -3.60 12.04
C LEU A 155 -0.40 -3.01 13.21
N SER A 156 -1.71 -2.82 13.05
CA SER A 156 -2.59 -2.36 14.12
C SER A 156 -3.42 -3.48 14.74
N LEU A 157 -3.61 -4.58 14.01
CA LEU A 157 -4.38 -5.73 14.45
C LEU A 157 -3.87 -6.98 13.73
N ILE A 158 -3.78 -8.10 14.44
CA ILE A 158 -3.55 -9.42 13.85
C ILE A 158 -4.58 -10.39 14.43
N LYS A 159 -5.23 -11.14 13.53
CA LYS A 159 -6.09 -12.27 13.84
C LYS A 159 -5.53 -13.54 13.22
N ILE A 160 -5.47 -14.62 13.99
CA ILE A 160 -5.09 -15.95 13.51
C ILE A 160 -6.30 -16.85 13.69
N ASP A 161 -6.80 -17.42 12.58
CA ASP A 161 -7.99 -18.26 12.54
C ASP A 161 -9.23 -17.64 13.23
N GLY A 162 -9.32 -16.30 13.16
CA GLY A 162 -10.41 -15.51 13.74
C GLY A 162 -10.16 -14.98 15.16
N GLU A 163 -9.16 -15.50 15.88
CA GLU A 163 -8.80 -15.04 17.22
C GLU A 163 -7.83 -13.85 17.18
N VAL A 164 -8.10 -12.81 17.97
CA VAL A 164 -7.23 -11.62 18.05
C VAL A 164 -6.00 -11.94 18.88
N VAL A 165 -4.85 -12.03 18.23
CA VAL A 165 -3.56 -12.31 18.88
C VAL A 165 -2.75 -11.05 19.17
N TYR A 166 -3.04 -9.96 18.47
CA TYR A 166 -2.39 -8.66 18.67
C TYR A 166 -3.34 -7.52 18.28
N HIS A 167 -3.33 -6.45 19.07
CA HIS A 167 -4.00 -5.20 18.79
C HIS A 167 -3.15 -4.04 19.33
N ALA A 168 -2.84 -3.06 18.48
CA ALA A 168 -2.03 -1.91 18.86
C ALA A 168 -2.82 -1.00 19.82
N PRO A 169 -2.17 -0.43 20.85
CA PRO A 169 -2.75 0.65 21.64
C PRO A 169 -3.05 1.85 20.72
N LYS A 170 -4.25 2.43 20.83
CA LYS A 170 -4.60 3.62 20.04
C LYS A 170 -3.82 4.81 20.62
N GLU A 171 -2.94 5.42 19.83
CA GLU A 171 -2.39 6.74 20.17
C GLU A 171 -3.56 7.74 20.08
N GLU A 172 -3.95 8.33 21.20
CA GLU A 172 -5.02 9.33 21.22
C GLU A 172 -4.51 10.62 20.53
N GLU A 173 -4.97 10.84 19.30
CA GLU A 173 -4.84 12.12 18.60
C GLU A 173 -5.76 13.14 19.31
N SER A 174 -5.15 14.14 19.97
CA SER A 174 -5.88 15.29 20.47
C SER A 174 -6.22 16.25 19.33
N ASP A 175 -7.50 16.31 18.95
CA ASP A 175 -8.06 17.39 18.15
C ASP A 175 -7.93 18.73 18.89
N VAL A 176 -7.33 19.74 18.26
CA VAL A 176 -7.64 21.14 18.58
C VAL A 176 -7.78 21.96 17.32
N ASP A 177 -9.04 22.24 17.05
CA ASP A 177 -9.58 23.27 16.19
C ASP A 177 -8.98 24.65 16.55
N SER A 178 -8.74 25.49 15.55
CA SER A 178 -8.44 26.91 15.77
C SER A 178 -8.98 27.75 14.62
N ALA A 179 -10.26 28.05 14.72
CA ALA A 179 -10.79 29.32 14.25
C ALA A 179 -10.64 30.37 15.37
N ASN A 180 -9.78 31.39 15.16
CA ASN A 180 -10.20 32.77 15.44
C ASN A 180 -9.46 33.78 14.55
N VAL A 181 -10.26 34.74 14.11
CA VAL A 181 -10.12 35.76 13.10
C VAL A 181 -9.71 37.09 13.75
N ALA A 182 -8.83 37.85 13.08
CA ALA A 182 -8.88 39.32 12.94
C ALA A 182 -7.66 39.76 12.12
N GLN A 183 -7.78 39.92 10.79
CA GLN A 183 -8.16 41.14 10.10
C GLN A 183 -7.32 42.38 10.45
N THR A 184 -6.39 42.72 9.56
CA THR A 184 -6.04 44.11 9.24
C THR A 184 -6.19 44.33 7.74
N SER A 185 -6.84 45.45 7.44
CA SER A 185 -7.45 45.88 6.18
C SER A 185 -6.48 46.62 5.26
N ASN A 186 -6.57 46.40 3.93
CA ASN A 186 -7.19 47.41 3.04
C ASN A 186 -7.29 46.95 1.56
N PRO A 187 -8.24 47.52 0.77
CA PRO A 187 -8.71 46.99 -0.52
C PRO A 187 -8.41 47.90 -1.75
N LEU A 188 -8.34 47.31 -2.95
CA LEU A 188 -8.77 47.85 -4.28
C LEU A 188 -8.49 46.77 -5.37
N ASP A 189 -9.51 46.15 -5.97
CA ASP A 189 -10.12 46.44 -7.30
C ASP A 189 -9.07 46.40 -8.44
N THR A 190 -9.19 45.67 -9.56
CA THR A 190 -10.34 45.41 -10.45
C THR A 190 -9.92 44.32 -11.46
N THR A 191 -10.88 43.51 -11.91
CA THR A 191 -11.08 42.96 -13.27
C THR A 191 -9.85 42.75 -14.18
N ASN A 192 -9.60 41.50 -14.59
CA ASN A 192 -9.60 41.11 -16.00
C ASN A 192 -9.33 39.60 -16.17
N ALA A 193 -10.27 38.94 -16.85
CA ALA A 193 -10.01 37.74 -17.63
C ALA A 193 -8.99 38.08 -18.75
N PRO A 194 -8.29 37.06 -19.24
CA PRO A 194 -8.45 36.81 -20.66
C PRO A 194 -8.72 35.33 -20.95
N GLU A 195 -9.80 35.11 -21.69
CA GLU A 195 -9.83 34.08 -22.72
C GLU A 195 -8.62 34.24 -23.64
N THR A 196 -7.89 33.16 -23.87
CA THR A 196 -7.34 32.91 -25.20
C THR A 196 -7.54 31.45 -25.56
N ALA A 197 -8.41 31.26 -26.55
CA ALA A 197 -8.49 30.09 -27.37
C ALA A 197 -7.11 29.75 -27.96
N TYR A 198 -6.78 28.47 -28.00
CA TYR A 198 -5.94 27.93 -29.07
C TYR A 198 -6.65 26.77 -29.74
N ASP A 199 -6.67 26.94 -31.04
CA ASP A 199 -7.40 26.27 -32.09
C ASP A 199 -6.81 24.89 -32.42
N SER A 200 -7.74 24.03 -32.80
CA SER A 200 -7.65 22.82 -33.60
C SER A 200 -6.33 22.61 -34.38
N ALA A 201 -5.73 21.43 -34.21
CA ALA A 201 -5.10 20.72 -35.31
C ALA A 201 -5.34 19.21 -35.13
N SER A 202 -6.37 18.75 -35.81
CA SER A 202 -6.55 17.37 -36.25
C SER A 202 -5.36 16.95 -37.12
N SER A 203 -4.78 15.80 -36.84
CA SER A 203 -4.04 15.03 -37.84
C SER A 203 -4.55 13.60 -37.83
N ASP A 204 -5.38 13.34 -38.82
CA ASP A 204 -5.69 12.09 -39.51
C ASP A 204 -5.19 10.77 -38.90
N ILE A 205 -6.18 9.96 -38.53
CA ILE A 205 -6.07 8.49 -38.54
C ILE A 205 -6.15 8.07 -40.02
N GLY A 206 -5.00 7.80 -40.61
CA GLY A 206 -4.91 7.08 -41.89
C GLY A 206 -5.20 5.60 -41.68
N ASP A 207 -6.42 5.21 -42.08
CA ASP A 207 -6.80 3.85 -42.46
C ASP A 207 -5.98 3.41 -43.68
N LEU A 208 -5.40 2.20 -43.63
CA LEU A 208 -4.95 1.48 -44.82
C LEU A 208 -4.89 -0.02 -44.53
N THR A 209 -5.98 -0.64 -44.94
CA THR A 209 -6.21 -2.04 -45.26
C THR A 209 -5.08 -2.70 -46.06
N ASP A 210 -4.81 -3.94 -45.68
CA ASP A 210 -4.72 -5.15 -46.54
C ASP A 210 -3.79 -5.14 -47.77
N ILE A 211 -2.77 -6.00 -47.73
CA ILE A 211 -2.26 -6.71 -48.90
C ILE A 211 -1.76 -8.11 -48.50
N THR A 212 -2.59 -9.10 -48.79
CA THR A 212 -2.19 -10.45 -49.19
C THR A 212 -1.43 -10.41 -50.52
N GLU A 213 -0.27 -11.08 -50.65
CA GLU A 213 0.02 -11.95 -51.79
C GLU A 213 1.20 -12.90 -51.52
N ALA A 214 1.04 -14.11 -52.03
CA ALA A 214 1.95 -15.24 -51.95
C ALA A 214 3.15 -15.13 -52.91
N ALA A 215 4.26 -15.78 -52.56
CA ALA A 215 5.21 -16.28 -53.54
C ALA A 215 5.90 -17.56 -53.03
N THR A 216 5.62 -18.63 -53.78
CA THR A 216 6.14 -19.99 -53.69
C THR A 216 7.57 -20.08 -54.26
N VAL A 217 8.28 -21.16 -53.90
CA VAL A 217 9.30 -21.92 -54.66
C VAL A 217 10.75 -21.87 -54.12
N ALA A 218 11.09 -22.98 -53.47
CA ALA A 218 12.25 -23.88 -53.62
C ALA A 218 13.67 -23.30 -53.85
N HIS A 219 14.61 -23.78 -53.02
CA HIS A 219 15.74 -24.54 -53.55
C HIS A 219 16.22 -25.64 -52.58
N HIS A 220 16.40 -26.80 -53.18
CA HIS A 220 16.91 -28.07 -52.69
C HIS A 220 18.44 -28.07 -52.78
N ALA A 221 19.15 -28.65 -51.80
CA ALA A 221 20.36 -29.46 -52.04
C ALA A 221 20.92 -30.04 -50.72
N VAL A 222 20.90 -31.38 -50.66
CA VAL A 222 21.93 -32.34 -50.21
C VAL A 222 22.62 -32.12 -48.87
#